data_AF-A0AAE4E3N5-F1
#
_entry.id   AF-A0AAE4E3N5-F1
#
_cell.length_a   1.000
_cell.length_b   1.000
_cell.length_c   1.000
_cell.angle_alpha   90.00
_cell.angle_beta   90.00
_cell.angle_gamma   90.00
#
_symmetry.space_group_name_H-M   'P 1'
#
loop_
_entity.id
_entity.type
_entity.pdbx_description
1 polymer ?
#
loop_
_entity_poly.entity_id
_entity_poly.type
_entity_poly.pdbx_seq_one_letter_code
_entity_poly.pdbx_strand_id
1 'polypeptide(L)'
;MTNTQNVTELQPRMTREQLIEAARIAAKFLPVASAQLMNELANRLDITSVALCEAMGQRKALIEALTTIANSELLEGETVVCDFSSLVSVAAGALHKAYSSQCKQDIEGVTNNG
;
A
#
# COMPACT_ATOMS: atom_id res chain seq x y z
N MET A 1 35.38 -16.07 25.23
CA MET A 1 33.98 -15.73 24.89
C MET A 1 34.00 -14.64 23.84
N THR A 2 33.88 -15.00 22.56
CA THR A 2 33.75 -14.03 21.46
C THR A 2 32.29 -13.99 21.04
N ASN A 3 31.58 -12.96 21.48
CA ASN A 3 30.26 -12.60 20.98
C ASN A 3 30.49 -11.73 19.74
N THR A 4 30.27 -12.30 18.55
CA THR A 4 30.29 -11.57 17.29
C THR A 4 28.88 -11.57 16.72
N GLN A 5 28.37 -10.35 16.62
CA GLN A 5 27.10 -9.93 16.09
C GLN A 5 26.77 -10.65 14.77
N ASN A 6 25.77 -11.52 14.81
CA ASN A 6 25.04 -11.93 13.61
C ASN A 6 24.20 -10.73 13.18
N VAL A 7 24.81 -9.78 12.47
CA VAL A 7 24.07 -8.90 11.57
C VAL A 7 23.45 -9.85 10.56
N THR A 8 22.18 -10.18 10.81
CA THR A 8 21.33 -10.79 9.79
C THR A 8 21.36 -9.82 8.63
N GLU A 9 22.20 -10.09 7.63
CA GLU A 9 22.24 -9.35 6.38
C GLU A 9 20.79 -9.33 5.88
N LEU A 10 20.14 -8.17 6.04
CA LEU A 10 18.85 -7.92 5.46
C LEU A 10 19.06 -8.12 3.96
N GLN A 11 18.57 -9.25 3.44
CA GLN A 11 18.58 -9.53 2.02
C GLN A 11 18.12 -8.26 1.29
N PRO A 12 18.79 -7.87 0.19
CA PRO A 12 18.40 -6.69 -0.55
C PRO A 12 16.91 -6.78 -0.86
N ARG A 13 16.14 -5.82 -0.35
CA ARG A 13 14.68 -5.79 -0.50
C ARG A 13 14.39 -5.60 -1.99
N MET A 14 14.05 -6.70 -2.67
CA MET A 14 13.60 -6.65 -4.06
C MET A 14 12.35 -5.78 -4.14
N THR A 15 12.26 -4.96 -5.20
CA THR A 15 11.02 -4.23 -5.47
C THR A 15 9.92 -5.21 -5.90
N ARG A 16 8.67 -4.78 -5.84
CA ARG A 16 7.53 -5.58 -6.29
C ARG A 16 7.75 -6.10 -7.71
N GLU A 17 8.14 -5.20 -8.61
CA GLU A 17 8.33 -5.47 -10.04
C GLU A 17 9.43 -6.50 -10.24
N GLN A 18 10.55 -6.37 -9.51
CA GLN A 18 11.65 -7.31 -9.55
C GLN A 18 11.23 -8.70 -9.05
N LEU A 19 10.39 -8.76 -8.02
CA LEU A 19 9.90 -10.02 -7.46
C LEU A 19 8.93 -10.73 -8.42
N ILE A 20 8.00 -9.99 -9.05
CA ILE A 20 7.08 -10.52 -10.06
C ILE A 20 7.86 -11.01 -11.28
N GLU A 21 8.84 -10.24 -11.75
CA GLU A 21 9.66 -10.62 -12.90
C GLU A 21 10.53 -11.84 -12.59
N ALA A 22 11.12 -11.91 -11.39
CA ALA A 22 11.86 -13.10 -10.96
C ALA A 22 10.97 -14.36 -10.93
N ALA A 23 9.72 -14.24 -10.46
CA ALA A 23 8.76 -15.35 -10.48
C ALA A 23 8.42 -15.79 -11.92
N ARG A 24 8.22 -14.84 -12.85
CA ARG A 24 7.98 -15.14 -14.26
C ARG A 24 9.19 -15.76 -14.96
N ILE A 25 10.40 -15.30 -14.62
CA ILE A 25 11.65 -15.90 -15.12
C ILE A 25 11.80 -17.32 -14.60
N ALA A 26 11.57 -17.56 -13.31
CA ALA A 26 11.63 -18.89 -12.72
C ALA A 26 10.64 -19.87 -13.39
N ALA A 27 9.44 -19.40 -13.76
CA ALA A 27 8.44 -20.20 -14.47
C ALA A 27 8.97 -20.79 -15.79
N LYS A 28 9.89 -20.10 -16.49
CA LYS A 28 10.47 -20.57 -17.78
C LYS A 28 11.34 -21.82 -17.64
N PHE A 29 11.88 -22.06 -16.44
CA PHE A 29 12.77 -23.20 -16.16
C PHE A 29 12.06 -24.35 -15.45
N LEU A 30 10.76 -24.23 -15.19
CA LEU A 30 9.96 -25.20 -14.47
C LEU A 30 9.17 -26.12 -15.42
N PRO A 31 8.86 -27.37 -15.02
CA PRO A 31 7.91 -28.21 -15.73
C PRO A 31 6.52 -27.54 -15.81
N VAL A 32 5.74 -27.86 -16.85
CA VAL A 32 4.49 -27.16 -17.21
C VAL A 32 3.55 -26.90 -16.02
N ALA A 33 3.28 -27.91 -15.20
CA ALA A 33 2.38 -27.76 -14.04
C ALA A 33 2.94 -26.75 -13.00
N SER A 34 4.23 -26.82 -12.70
CA SER A 34 4.89 -25.92 -11.76
C SER A 34 5.06 -24.51 -12.32
N ALA A 35 5.29 -24.39 -13.63
CA ALA A 35 5.36 -23.10 -14.33
C ALA A 35 4.01 -22.37 -14.29
N GLN A 36 2.89 -23.10 -14.45
CA GLN A 36 1.55 -22.54 -14.31
C GLN A 36 1.30 -21.99 -12.91
N LEU A 37 1.67 -22.75 -11.87
CA LEU A 37 1.55 -22.29 -10.48
C LEU A 37 2.41 -21.04 -10.20
N MET A 38 3.63 -21.01 -10.73
CA MET A 38 4.54 -19.87 -10.56
C MET A 38 4.03 -18.61 -11.26
N ASN A 39 3.45 -18.74 -12.46
CA ASN A 39 2.83 -17.62 -13.17
C ASN A 39 1.56 -17.12 -12.47
N GLU A 40 0.72 -18.03 -11.98
CA GLU A 40 -0.47 -17.65 -11.21
C GLU A 40 -0.09 -16.95 -9.90
N LEU A 41 0.95 -17.43 -9.21
CA LEU A 41 1.49 -16.74 -8.04
C LEU A 41 1.95 -15.32 -8.38
N ALA A 42 2.68 -15.15 -9.50
CA ALA A 42 3.14 -13.84 -9.94
C ALA A 42 1.96 -12.89 -10.22
N ASN A 43 0.89 -13.37 -10.87
CA ASN A 43 -0.31 -12.57 -11.11
C ASN A 43 -1.04 -12.20 -9.83
N ARG A 44 -1.21 -13.14 -8.90
CA ARG A 44 -1.85 -12.86 -7.61
C ARG A 44 -1.03 -11.87 -6.79
N LEU A 45 0.29 -11.98 -6.81
CA LEU A 45 1.18 -11.02 -6.15
C LEU A 45 1.03 -9.62 -6.73
N ASP A 46 0.95 -9.50 -8.05
CA ASP A 46 0.71 -8.24 -8.75
C ASP A 46 -0.61 -7.59 -8.30
N ILE A 47 -1.72 -8.33 -8.43
CA ILE A 47 -3.06 -7.85 -8.06
C ILE A 47 -3.14 -7.45 -6.58
N THR A 48 -2.65 -8.32 -5.68
CA THR A 48 -2.72 -8.06 -4.23
C THR A 48 -1.84 -6.89 -3.81
N SER A 49 -0.72 -6.68 -4.49
CA SER A 49 0.16 -5.54 -4.19
C SER A 49 -0.48 -4.20 -4.54
N VAL A 50 -1.20 -4.11 -5.68
CA VAL A 50 -1.94 -2.91 -6.07
C VAL A 50 -3.04 -2.62 -5.04
N ALA A 51 -3.85 -3.63 -4.72
CA ALA A 51 -4.89 -3.50 -3.71
C ALA A 51 -4.34 -3.09 -2.33
N LEU A 52 -3.15 -3.60 -1.94
CA LEU A 52 -2.49 -3.22 -0.70
C LEU A 52 -2.01 -1.76 -0.74
N CYS A 53 -1.43 -1.30 -1.84
CA CYS A 53 -1.03 0.09 -2.02
C CYS A 53 -2.24 1.03 -1.89
N GLU A 54 -3.37 0.68 -2.52
CA GLU A 54 -4.63 1.43 -2.42
C GLU A 54 -5.14 1.47 -0.97
N ALA A 55 -5.19 0.33 -0.29
CA ALA A 55 -5.63 0.24 1.09
C ALA A 55 -4.73 1.04 2.06
N MET A 56 -3.41 1.05 1.82
CA MET A 56 -2.45 1.85 2.59
C MET A 56 -2.69 3.36 2.38
N GLY A 57 -2.97 3.79 1.14
CA GLY A 57 -3.32 5.17 0.82
C GLY A 57 -4.61 5.62 1.49
N GLN A 58 -5.65 4.78 1.41
CA GLN A 58 -6.92 4.99 2.10
C GLN A 58 -6.73 5.08 3.63
N ARG A 59 -5.94 4.17 4.22
CA ARG A 59 -5.62 4.17 5.65
C ARG A 59 -4.93 5.46 6.07
N LYS A 60 -3.95 5.94 5.30
CA LYS A 60 -3.24 7.19 5.59
C LYS A 60 -4.21 8.38 5.58
N ALA A 61 -5.04 8.49 4.55
CA ALA A 61 -6.02 9.56 4.44
C ALA A 61 -7.06 9.53 5.57
N LEU A 62 -7.47 8.32 6.00
CA LEU A 62 -8.36 8.17 7.15
C LEU A 62 -7.70 8.60 8.46
N ILE A 63 -6.43 8.24 8.69
CA ILE A 63 -5.68 8.69 9.87
C ILE A 63 -5.56 10.21 9.89
N GLU A 64 -5.25 10.83 8.75
CA GLU A 64 -5.17 12.29 8.63
C GLU A 64 -6.51 12.95 8.93
N ALA A 65 -7.61 12.45 8.35
CA ALA A 65 -8.97 12.92 8.61
C ALA A 65 -9.33 12.84 10.10
N LEU A 66 -9.10 11.69 10.73
CA LEU A 66 -9.35 11.48 12.16
C LEU A 66 -8.48 12.39 13.04
N THR A 67 -7.23 12.62 12.63
CA THR A 67 -6.32 13.54 13.33
C THR A 67 -6.81 14.98 13.23
N THR A 68 -7.29 15.42 12.05
CA THR A 68 -7.88 16.75 11.89
C THR A 68 -9.11 16.93 12.77
N ILE A 69 -10.00 15.94 12.80
CA ILE A 69 -11.21 15.94 13.65
C ILE A 69 -10.82 16.03 15.13
N ALA A 70 -9.90 15.17 15.59
CA ALA A 70 -9.45 15.17 16.98
C ALA A 70 -8.79 16.49 17.41
N ASN A 71 -8.18 17.23 16.48
CA ASN A 71 -7.52 18.50 16.75
C ASN A 71 -8.41 19.73 16.51
N SER A 72 -9.58 19.59 15.88
CA SER A 72 -10.45 20.73 15.53
C SER A 72 -11.32 21.21 16.68
N GLU A 73 -11.36 20.48 17.79
CA GLU A 73 -12.24 20.75 18.93
C GLU A 73 -11.46 20.79 20.26
N LEU A 74 -10.72 21.88 20.45
CA LEU A 74 -10.31 22.36 21.77
C LEU A 74 -11.06 23.69 22.03
N LEU A 75 -12.25 23.60 22.60
CA LEU A 75 -12.93 24.73 23.25
C LEU A 75 -12.72 24.57 24.75
N GLU A 76 -11.97 25.48 25.36
CA GLU A 76 -11.81 25.58 26.82
C GLU A 76 -11.27 24.32 27.55
N GLY A 77 -10.60 23.41 26.84
CA GLY A 77 -9.97 22.23 27.45
C GLY A 77 -10.86 20.98 27.56
N GLU A 78 -12.09 21.02 27.03
CA GLU A 78 -12.91 19.83 26.82
C GLU A 78 -12.84 19.37 25.36
N THR A 79 -12.71 18.05 25.16
CA THR A 79 -12.81 17.43 23.84
C THR A 79 -14.26 17.51 23.41
N VAL A 80 -14.60 18.49 22.57
CA VAL A 80 -15.87 18.46 21.86
C VAL A 80 -15.73 17.30 20.86
N VAL A 81 -16.82 16.54 20.67
CA VAL A 81 -16.86 15.45 19.70
C VAL A 81 -17.63 15.97 18.49
N CYS A 82 -17.00 15.98 17.32
CA CYS A 82 -17.67 16.32 16.07
C CYS A 82 -18.86 15.37 15.88
N ASP A 83 -20.01 15.88 15.44
CA ASP A 83 -21.17 15.03 15.21
C ASP A 83 -20.83 13.88 14.23
N PHE A 84 -21.48 12.72 14.42
CA PHE A 84 -21.19 11.53 13.62
C PHE A 84 -21.29 11.79 12.11
N SER A 85 -22.19 12.69 11.71
CA SER A 85 -22.37 13.13 10.32
C SER A 85 -21.12 13.84 9.77
N SER A 86 -20.52 14.78 10.52
CA SER A 86 -19.27 15.44 10.09
C SER A 86 -18.10 14.47 10.05
N LEU A 87 -18.00 13.56 11.02
CA LEU A 87 -16.99 12.51 11.04
C LEU A 87 -17.07 11.64 9.77
N VAL A 88 -18.27 11.14 9.44
CA VAL A 88 -18.49 10.32 8.26
C VAL A 88 -18.21 11.10 6.97
N SER A 89 -18.65 12.36 6.87
CA SER A 89 -18.44 13.20 5.68
C SER A 89 -16.96 13.47 5.43
N VAL A 90 -16.20 13.82 6.47
CA VAL A 90 -14.75 14.09 6.35
C VAL A 90 -13.98 12.81 6.02
N ALA A 91 -14.30 11.68 6.65
CA ALA A 91 -13.68 10.39 6.34
C ALA A 91 -13.97 9.95 4.89
N ALA A 92 -15.22 10.07 4.43
CA ALA A 92 -15.60 9.75 3.06
C ALA A 92 -14.89 10.64 2.02
N GLY A 93 -14.79 11.95 2.30
CA GLY A 93 -14.06 12.89 1.45
C GLY A 93 -12.56 12.58 1.36
N ALA A 94 -11.93 12.23 2.48
CA ALA A 94 -10.52 11.85 2.53
C ALA A 94 -10.24 10.55 1.74
N LEU A 95 -11.11 9.54 1.88
CA LEU A 95 -11.05 8.30 1.10
C LEU A 95 -11.21 8.56 -0.41
N HIS A 96 -12.18 9.40 -0.80
CA HIS A 96 -12.40 9.75 -2.20
C HIS A 96 -11.21 10.50 -2.80
N LYS A 97 -10.59 11.40 -2.04
CA LYS A 97 -9.40 12.14 -2.47
C LYS A 97 -8.17 11.22 -2.61
N ALA A 98 -8.00 10.26 -1.71
CA ALA A 98 -6.94 9.26 -1.81
C ALA A 98 -7.11 8.40 -3.06
N TYR A 99 -8.33 7.89 -3.31
CA TYR A 99 -8.65 7.10 -4.49
C TYR A 99 -8.43 7.86 -5.80
N SER A 100 -8.92 9.10 -5.89
CA SER A 100 -8.77 9.93 -7.09
C SER A 100 -7.34 10.41 -7.36
N SER A 101 -6.53 10.61 -6.32
CA SER A 101 -5.11 10.99 -6.47
C SER A 101 -4.26 9.79 -6.92
N GLN A 102 -4.56 8.58 -6.45
CA GLN A 102 -3.88 7.37 -6.87
C GLN A 102 -4.17 7.03 -8.34
N CYS A 103 -5.44 7.15 -8.77
CA CYS A 103 -5.83 6.96 -10.17
C CYS A 103 -5.08 7.91 -11.14
N LYS A 104 -4.68 9.10 -10.68
CA LYS A 104 -3.86 10.03 -11.47
C LYS A 104 -2.38 9.62 -11.54
N GLN A 105 -1.82 9.12 -10.44
CA GLN A 105 -0.42 8.64 -10.41
C GLN A 105 -0.23 7.38 -11.25
N ASP A 106 -1.22 6.50 -11.27
CA ASP A 106 -1.18 5.29 -12.11
C ASP A 106 -1.26 5.62 -13.60
N ILE A 107 -1.98 6.69 -13.97
CA ILE A 107 -2.03 7.20 -15.36
C ILE A 107 -0.70 7.86 -15.76
N GLU A 108 -0.10 8.69 -14.90
CA GLU A 108 1.16 9.38 -15.18
C GLU A 108 2.40 8.46 -15.13
N GLY A 109 2.35 7.38 -14.34
CA GLY A 109 3.41 6.36 -14.31
C GLY A 109 3.48 5.51 -15.58
N VAL A 110 2.36 5.34 -16.29
CA VAL A 110 2.30 4.64 -17.58
C VAL A 110 2.86 5.50 -18.71
N THR A 111 2.75 6.83 -18.64
CA THR A 111 3.23 7.73 -19.71
C THR A 111 4.73 8.05 -19.67
N ASN A 112 5.43 7.74 -18.58
CA ASN A 112 6.86 8.07 -18.40
C ASN A 112 7.82 6.89 -18.61
N ASN A 113 7.32 5.73 -19.08
CA ASN A 113 8.15 4.58 -19.48
C ASN A 113 8.03 4.32 -20.99
N GLY A 114 8.20 5.37 -21.79
CA GLY A 114 8.28 5.32 -23.26
C GLY A 114 9.70 5.60 -23.75
#